data_AF-A0A6C0HZ45-F1
#
_entry.id   AF-A0A6C0HZ45-F1
#
_cell.length_a   1.000
_cell.length_b   1.000
_cell.length_c   1.000
_cell.angle_alpha   90.00
_cell.angle_beta   90.00
_cell.angle_gamma   90.00
#
_symmetry.space_group_name_H-M   'P 1'
#
loop_
_entity.id
_entity.type
_entity.pdbx_description
1 polymer ?
#
loop_
_entity_poly.entity_id
_entity_poly.type
_entity_poly.pdbx_seq_one_letter_code
_entity_poly.pdbx_strand_id
1 'polypeptide(L)'
;MLSIIPGILFRTIYVPQPLFEYDRKLNKERLRLKKEMGLKYTEDHHLIPKCLKKHPALYDLNINHCKNLKIMPTKKYPAPKWVRTHQSHPAYNAYVKKMLDTIPVYTQEQRKYQIYLLLYHLDSHLNYKDDIPF
;
A
#
# COMPACT_ATOMS: atom_id res chain seq x y z
N MET A 1 -25.42 12.08 -38.81
CA MET A 1 -24.09 11.73 -38.27
C MET A 1 -23.95 12.33 -36.88
N LEU A 2 -24.11 11.51 -35.84
CA LEU A 2 -23.65 11.77 -34.49
C LEU A 2 -23.22 10.42 -33.93
N SER A 3 -21.91 10.22 -33.78
CA SER A 3 -21.31 8.98 -33.30
C SER A 3 -21.35 8.98 -31.77
N ILE A 4 -22.15 8.08 -31.20
CA ILE A 4 -22.14 7.79 -29.76
C ILE A 4 -21.00 6.79 -29.52
N ILE A 5 -19.98 7.18 -28.76
CA ILE A 5 -18.94 6.26 -28.30
C ILE A 5 -19.48 5.54 -27.05
N PRO A 6 -19.64 4.20 -27.05
CA PRO A 6 -20.09 3.47 -25.87
C PRO A 6 -18.90 3.23 -24.92
N GLY A 7 -18.76 4.11 -23.93
CA GLY A 7 -17.71 4.03 -22.91
C GLY A 7 -18.17 3.32 -21.64
N ILE A 8 -18.15 1.98 -21.70
CA ILE A 8 -17.91 1.02 -20.61
C ILE A 8 -18.30 1.48 -19.19
N LEU A 9 -19.52 1.13 -18.80
CA LEU A 9 -19.95 1.09 -17.40
C LEU A 9 -19.16 -0.03 -16.69
N PHE A 10 -18.03 0.29 -16.05
CA PHE A 10 -17.36 -0.65 -15.15
C PHE A 10 -18.20 -0.82 -13.86
N ARG A 11 -19.30 -1.57 -13.95
CA ARG A 11 -19.85 -2.30 -12.80
C ARG A 11 -18.91 -3.47 -12.50
N THR A 12 -17.75 -3.17 -11.94
CA THR A 12 -16.99 -4.20 -11.24
C THR A 12 -17.61 -4.30 -9.86
N ILE A 13 -18.45 -5.32 -9.67
CA ILE A 13 -18.72 -5.82 -8.32
C ILE A 13 -17.34 -6.15 -7.75
N TYR A 14 -16.84 -5.29 -6.86
CA TYR A 14 -15.59 -5.49 -6.18
C TYR A 14 -15.77 -6.72 -5.30
N VAL A 15 -15.38 -7.90 -5.81
CA VAL A 15 -15.25 -9.09 -4.99
C VAL A 15 -14.01 -8.82 -4.13
N PRO A 16 -14.15 -8.62 -2.81
CA PRO A 16 -12.99 -8.38 -1.98
C PRO A 16 -12.14 -9.64 -1.99
N GLN A 17 -11.08 -9.64 -2.80
CA GLN A 17 -10.01 -10.60 -2.60
C GLN A 17 -9.58 -10.48 -1.13
N PRO A 18 -9.49 -11.60 -0.38
CA PRO A 18 -9.12 -11.56 1.01
C PRO A 18 -7.84 -10.75 1.16
N LEU A 19 -7.96 -9.67 1.92
CA LEU A 19 -7.09 -8.50 1.84
C LEU A 19 -5.61 -8.79 2.15
N PHE A 20 -5.33 -9.96 2.69
CA PHE A 20 -4.01 -10.40 3.13
C PHE A 20 -3.77 -11.90 2.90
N GLU A 21 -4.60 -12.56 2.08
CA GLU A 21 -4.30 -13.92 1.64
C GLU A 21 -3.23 -13.87 0.55
N TYR A 22 -2.28 -14.81 0.61
CA TYR A 22 -1.16 -14.85 -0.33
C TYR A 22 -1.66 -14.93 -1.78
N ASP A 23 -1.51 -13.83 -2.52
CA ASP A 23 -1.79 -13.79 -3.96
C ASP A 23 -0.49 -14.04 -4.75
N ARG A 24 -0.37 -15.27 -5.28
CA ARG A 24 0.77 -15.70 -6.11
C ARG A 24 0.94 -14.86 -7.37
N LYS A 25 -0.15 -14.42 -8.00
CA LYS A 25 -0.11 -13.63 -9.25
C LYS A 25 0.40 -12.22 -8.93
N LEU A 26 -0.16 -11.58 -7.90
CA LEU A 26 0.26 -10.25 -7.46
C LEU A 26 1.72 -10.23 -7.02
N ASN A 27 2.18 -11.28 -6.31
CA ASN A 27 3.58 -11.40 -5.92
C ASN A 27 4.52 -11.60 -7.13
N LYS A 28 4.14 -12.41 -8.12
CA LYS A 28 4.91 -12.56 -9.36
C LYS A 28 5.03 -11.25 -10.13
N GLU A 29 3.93 -10.52 -10.26
CA GLU A 29 3.90 -9.23 -10.96
C GLU A 29 4.80 -8.20 -10.27
N ARG A 30 4.74 -8.15 -8.94
CA ARG A 30 5.63 -7.34 -8.13
C ARG A 30 7.10 -7.66 -8.37
N LEU A 31 7.47 -8.94 -8.38
CA LEU A 31 8.85 -9.37 -8.66
C LEU A 31 9.29 -9.01 -10.10
N ARG A 32 8.38 -9.10 -11.07
CA ARG A 32 8.61 -8.66 -12.45
C ARG A 32 8.93 -7.17 -12.51
N LEU A 33 8.07 -6.33 -11.92
CA LEU A 33 8.29 -4.88 -11.84
C LEU A 33 9.61 -4.53 -11.15
N LYS A 34 9.93 -5.21 -10.05
CA LYS A 34 11.20 -5.01 -9.33
C LYS A 34 12.42 -5.35 -10.20
N LYS A 35 12.31 -6.38 -11.05
CA LYS A 35 13.35 -6.76 -12.01
C LYS A 35 13.49 -5.72 -13.12
N GLU A 36 12.38 -5.23 -13.67
CA GLU A 36 12.34 -4.20 -14.72
C GLU A 36 12.91 -2.86 -14.24
N MET A 37 12.61 -2.46 -12.99
CA MET A 37 13.18 -1.26 -12.37
C MET A 37 14.64 -1.44 -11.92
N GLY A 38 15.17 -2.67 -11.97
CA GLY A 38 16.48 -3.04 -11.47
C GLY A 38 16.48 -3.34 -9.96
N LEU A 39 16.74 -4.60 -9.61
CA LEU A 39 16.71 -5.11 -8.23
C LEU A 39 17.63 -4.35 -7.28
N LYS A 40 18.80 -3.90 -7.76
CA LYS A 40 19.75 -3.09 -6.98
C LYS A 40 19.22 -1.69 -6.69
N TYR A 41 18.33 -1.18 -7.51
CA TYR A 41 17.81 0.18 -7.47
C TYR A 41 16.48 0.31 -6.76
N THR A 42 15.92 -0.79 -6.23
CA THR A 42 14.59 -0.80 -5.60
C THR A 42 14.55 -1.55 -4.28
N GLU A 43 13.77 -1.01 -3.35
CA GLU A 43 13.50 -1.47 -2.00
C GLU A 43 12.00 -1.65 -1.77
N ASP A 44 11.67 -2.51 -0.82
CA ASP A 44 10.30 -2.79 -0.42
C ASP A 44 9.94 -1.84 0.73
N HIS A 45 9.01 -0.92 0.46
CA HIS A 45 8.55 0.04 1.46
C HIS A 45 7.20 -0.39 2.05
N HIS A 46 7.09 -0.37 3.38
CA HIS A 46 5.87 -0.73 4.09
C HIS A 46 4.94 0.47 4.21
N LEU A 47 3.69 0.33 3.74
CA LEU A 47 2.63 1.33 3.98
C LEU A 47 2.25 1.35 5.47
N ILE A 48 1.86 0.21 6.03
CA ILE A 48 1.72 0.04 7.46
C ILE A 48 3.08 -0.40 8.03
N PRO A 49 3.73 0.42 8.88
CA PRO A 49 5.07 0.14 9.39
C PRO A 49 5.16 -1.20 10.12
N LYS A 50 6.25 -1.93 9.88
CA LYS A 50 6.54 -3.22 10.54
C LYS A 50 6.55 -3.14 12.07
N CYS A 51 6.89 -1.99 12.66
CA CYS A 51 6.87 -1.80 14.11
C CYS A 51 5.45 -1.90 14.69
N LEU A 52 4.41 -1.62 13.90
CA LEU A 52 3.02 -1.71 14.31
C LEU A 52 2.42 -3.10 14.12
N LYS A 53 3.19 -4.13 13.73
CA LYS A 53 2.68 -5.50 13.49
C LYS A 53 1.89 -6.11 14.65
N LYS A 54 2.16 -5.67 15.89
CA LYS A 54 1.49 -6.14 17.11
C LYS A 54 0.22 -5.35 17.45
N HIS A 55 -0.19 -4.39 16.60
CA HIS A 55 -1.37 -3.59 16.84
C HIS A 55 -2.63 -4.48 16.81
N PRO A 56 -3.58 -4.33 17.75
CA PRO A 56 -4.79 -5.16 17.82
C PRO A 56 -5.58 -5.20 16.51
N ALA A 57 -5.67 -4.09 15.77
CA ALA A 57 -6.33 -4.08 14.46
C ALA A 57 -5.69 -5.04 13.42
N LEU A 58 -4.44 -5.47 13.60
CA LEU A 58 -3.66 -6.23 12.62
C LEU A 58 -3.43 -7.71 12.98
N TYR A 59 -4.02 -8.23 14.07
CA TYR A 59 -3.59 -9.51 14.67
C TYR A 59 -3.63 -10.73 13.74
N ASP A 60 -4.50 -10.76 12.73
CA ASP A 60 -4.64 -11.85 11.75
C ASP A 60 -4.12 -11.49 10.35
N LEU A 61 -3.39 -10.38 10.23
CA LEU A 61 -2.98 -9.84 8.95
C LEU A 61 -1.48 -9.98 8.73
N ASN A 62 -1.10 -10.43 7.53
CA ASN A 62 0.29 -10.52 7.15
C ASN A 62 0.84 -9.12 6.80
N ILE A 63 1.61 -8.51 7.71
CA ILE A 63 2.24 -7.21 7.48
C ILE A 63 3.22 -7.20 6.29
N ASN A 64 3.73 -8.36 5.88
CA ASN A 64 4.62 -8.50 4.72
C ASN A 64 3.86 -8.82 3.43
N HIS A 65 2.53 -8.72 3.44
CA HIS A 65 1.72 -8.94 2.26
C HIS A 65 2.02 -7.91 1.17
N CYS A 66 1.99 -8.32 -0.10
CA CYS A 66 2.32 -7.46 -1.24
C CYS A 66 1.44 -6.20 -1.34
N LYS A 67 0.19 -6.24 -0.85
CA LYS A 67 -0.69 -5.05 -0.77
C LYS A 67 -0.24 -4.01 0.27
N ASN A 68 0.60 -4.40 1.24
CA ASN A 68 1.24 -3.49 2.20
C ASN A 68 2.64 -3.03 1.74
N LEU A 69 3.11 -3.51 0.58
CA LEU A 69 4.46 -3.26 0.08
C LEU A 69 4.42 -2.44 -1.21
N LYS A 70 5.03 -1.27 -1.18
CA LYS A 70 5.28 -0.46 -2.38
C LYS A 70 6.73 -0.66 -2.84
N ILE A 71 6.95 -0.85 -4.14
CA ILE A 71 8.30 -0.84 -4.70
C ILE A 71 8.73 0.62 -4.81
N MET A 72 9.78 0.99 -4.10
CA MET A 72 10.34 2.34 -4.12
C MET A 72 11.85 2.28 -4.38
N PRO A 73 12.46 3.27 -5.02
CA PRO A 73 13.90 3.20 -5.28
C PRO A 73 14.77 3.32 -4.03
N THR A 74 15.95 2.70 -4.06
CA THR A 74 16.85 2.65 -2.89
C THR A 74 17.56 3.97 -2.67
N LYS A 75 17.98 4.22 -1.43
CA LYS A 75 18.86 5.37 -1.11
C LYS A 75 20.27 5.23 -1.66
N LYS A 76 20.72 3.99 -1.90
CA LYS A 76 22.12 3.67 -2.19
C LYS A 76 22.51 3.99 -3.64
N TYR A 77 21.55 4.11 -4.53
CA TYR A 77 21.79 4.47 -5.91
C TYR A 77 20.99 5.72 -6.25
N PRO A 78 21.56 6.68 -6.99
CA PRO A 78 20.85 7.87 -7.41
C PRO A 78 19.70 7.44 -8.33
N ALA A 79 18.53 7.29 -7.74
CA ALA A 79 17.32 7.29 -8.53
C ALA A 79 17.21 8.67 -9.20
N PRO A 80 16.60 8.78 -10.39
CA PRO A 80 16.38 10.09 -11.00
C PRO A 80 15.75 11.06 -10.00
N LYS A 81 16.04 12.37 -10.05
CA LYS A 81 15.59 13.36 -9.03
C LYS A 81 14.08 13.37 -8.74
N TRP A 82 13.26 12.79 -9.62
CA TRP A 82 11.82 12.61 -9.44
C TRP A 82 11.42 11.37 -8.60
N VAL A 83 12.39 10.56 -8.22
CA VAL A 83 12.19 9.29 -7.52
C VAL A 83 12.73 9.41 -6.11
N ARG A 84 11.83 9.28 -5.14
CA ARG A 84 12.10 9.56 -3.72
C ARG A 84 12.23 8.28 -2.91
N THR A 85 12.98 8.38 -1.83
CA THR A 85 13.17 7.33 -0.84
C THR A 85 12.34 7.68 0.39
N HIS A 86 11.66 6.70 0.99
CA HIS A 86 10.96 6.90 2.25
C HIS A 86 11.85 6.44 3.41
N GLN A 87 12.08 7.28 4.42
CA GLN A 87 12.71 6.87 5.67
C GLN A 87 11.64 6.51 6.70
N SER A 88 11.89 5.59 7.64
CA SER A 88 10.97 5.41 8.78
C SER A 88 10.94 6.70 9.60
N HIS A 89 9.89 7.51 9.44
CA HIS A 89 9.72 8.72 10.21
C HIS A 89 8.87 8.43 11.46
N PRO A 90 9.32 8.86 12.66
CA PRO A 90 8.51 8.77 13.88
C PRO A 90 7.12 9.37 13.72
N ALA A 91 7.01 10.51 13.02
CA ALA A 91 5.73 11.16 12.72
C ALA A 91 4.80 10.28 11.88
N TYR A 92 5.31 9.64 10.82
CA TYR A 92 4.54 8.71 9.99
C TYR A 92 4.04 7.51 10.80
N ASN A 93 4.92 6.90 11.60
CA ASN A 93 4.55 5.76 12.44
C ASN A 93 3.46 6.16 13.45
N ALA A 94 3.58 7.34 14.06
CA ALA A 94 2.57 7.87 14.99
C ALA A 94 1.23 8.13 14.30
N TYR A 95 1.25 8.72 13.09
CA TYR A 95 0.06 8.93 12.28
C TYR A 95 -0.63 7.61 11.92
N VAL A 96 0.10 6.63 11.37
CA VAL A 96 -0.47 5.32 11.03
C VAL A 96 -1.02 4.63 12.28
N LYS A 97 -0.31 4.71 13.41
CA LYS A 97 -0.81 4.17 14.69
C LYS A 97 -2.14 4.83 15.09
N LYS A 98 -2.23 6.16 15.04
CA LYS A 98 -3.46 6.90 15.35
C LYS A 98 -4.62 6.45 14.47
N MET A 99 -4.38 6.23 13.17
CA MET A 99 -5.41 5.70 12.27
C MET A 99 -5.83 4.28 12.67
N LEU A 100 -4.88 3.39 12.96
CA LEU A 100 -5.17 2.03 13.42
C LEU A 100 -5.95 2.01 14.75
N ASP A 101 -5.67 2.95 15.66
CA ASP A 101 -6.38 3.09 16.94
C ASP A 101 -7.88 3.40 16.73
N THR A 102 -8.29 3.92 15.56
CA THR A 102 -9.71 4.20 15.23
C THR A 102 -10.46 3.00 14.65
N ILE A 103 -9.75 1.92 14.29
CA ILE A 103 -10.36 0.77 13.62
C ILE A 103 -11.00 -0.16 14.66
N PRO A 104 -12.31 -0.43 14.60
CA PRO A 104 -12.96 -1.35 15.52
C PRO A 104 -12.45 -2.78 15.33
N VAL A 105 -12.20 -3.48 16.43
CA VAL A 105 -11.55 -4.81 16.40
C VAL A 105 -12.59 -5.96 16.35
N TYR A 106 -13.85 -5.68 16.69
CA TYR A 106 -14.88 -6.69 17.01
C TYR A 106 -15.41 -7.49 15.82
N THR A 107 -15.41 -6.92 14.61
CA THR A 107 -15.95 -7.56 13.40
C THR A 107 -14.83 -7.75 12.38
N GLN A 108 -14.49 -9.01 12.07
CA GLN A 108 -13.35 -9.33 11.21
C GLN A 108 -13.47 -8.71 9.82
N GLU A 109 -14.66 -8.72 9.22
CA GLU A 109 -14.89 -8.16 7.88
C GLU A 109 -14.78 -6.63 7.85
N GLN A 110 -15.45 -5.94 8.79
CA GLN A 110 -15.39 -4.48 8.84
C GLN A 110 -13.97 -4.00 9.16
N ARG A 111 -13.26 -4.69 10.06
CA ARG A 111 -11.84 -4.42 10.35
C ARG A 111 -10.98 -4.56 9.10
N LYS A 112 -11.11 -5.68 8.37
CA LYS A 112 -10.39 -5.88 7.10
C LYS A 112 -10.73 -4.76 6.12
N TYR A 113 -12.00 -4.42 5.95
CA TYR A 113 -12.42 -3.34 5.07
C TYR A 113 -11.82 -1.97 5.47
N GLN A 114 -11.82 -1.63 6.75
CA GLN A 114 -11.19 -0.39 7.24
C GLN A 114 -9.68 -0.37 6.99
N ILE A 115 -9.01 -1.52 7.13
CA ILE A 115 -7.58 -1.64 6.83
C ILE A 115 -7.34 -1.55 5.32
N TYR A 116 -8.26 -2.03 4.49
CA TYR A 116 -8.19 -1.83 3.04
C TYR A 116 -8.25 -0.35 2.69
N LEU A 117 -9.23 0.36 3.25
CA LEU A 117 -9.39 1.79 3.06
C LEU A 117 -8.14 2.55 3.54
N LEU A 118 -7.59 2.18 4.69
CA LEU A 118 -6.36 2.77 5.20
C LEU A 118 -5.18 2.52 4.26
N LEU A 119 -4.98 1.28 3.78
CA LEU A 119 -3.90 0.98 2.82
C LEU A 119 -4.06 1.79 1.53
N TYR A 120 -5.27 1.88 0.99
CA TYR A 120 -5.56 2.67 -0.20
C TYR A 120 -5.31 4.18 0.04
N HIS A 121 -5.71 4.68 1.19
CA HIS A 121 -5.43 6.06 1.62
C HIS A 121 -3.92 6.32 1.70
N LEU A 122 -3.17 5.46 2.40
CA LEU A 122 -1.71 5.59 2.52
C LEU A 122 -1.01 5.50 1.16
N ASP A 123 -1.46 4.59 0.28
CA ASP A 123 -0.86 4.42 -1.04
C ASP A 123 -1.13 5.59 -1.99
N SER A 124 -2.36 6.12 -1.98
CA SER A 124 -2.77 7.28 -2.79
C SER A 124 -2.14 8.60 -2.35
N HIS A 125 -1.84 8.73 -1.05
CA HIS A 125 -1.18 9.91 -0.47
C HIS A 125 0.34 9.79 -0.44
N LEU A 126 0.90 8.66 -0.85
CA LEU A 126 2.31 8.55 -1.25
C LEU A 126 2.50 9.18 -2.63
N ASN A 127 2.18 10.47 -2.76
CA ASN A 127 2.56 11.28 -3.90
C ASN A 127 4.03 11.68 -3.76
N TYR A 128 4.79 11.46 -4.83
CA TYR A 128 6.21 11.77 -4.92
C TYR A 128 6.46 13.27 -5.03
N LYS A 129 6.13 14.07 -4.00
CA LYS A 129 6.68 15.42 -3.80
C LYS A 129 6.34 15.99 -2.43
N ASP A 130 7.40 16.44 -1.76
CA ASP A 130 7.59 17.45 -0.69
C ASP A 130 6.54 17.74 0.38
N ASP A 131 5.43 17.01 0.49
CA ASP A 131 4.44 17.32 1.51
C ASP A 131 4.05 16.06 2.28
N ILE A 132 4.71 15.85 3.43
CA ILE A 132 4.05 15.17 4.55
C ILE A 132 3.02 16.19 5.05
N PRO A 133 1.71 15.97 4.89
CA PRO A 133 0.73 16.83 5.52
C PRO A 133 0.71 16.50 7.03
N PHE A 134 0.75 17.56 7.83
CA PHE A 134 0.63 17.57 9.30
C PHE A 134 -0.60 16.81 9.80
#